data_AF-X1UA88-F1
#
_entry.id   AF-X1UA88-F1
#
_cell.length_a   1.000
_cell.length_b   1.000
_cell.length_c   1.000
_cell.angle_alpha   90.00
_cell.angle_beta   90.00
_cell.angle_gamma   90.00
#
_symmetry.space_group_name_H-M   'P 1'
#
loop_
_entity.id
_entity.type
_entity.pdbx_description
1 polymer ?
#
loop_
_entity_poly.entity_id
_entity_poly.type
_entity_poly.pdbx_seq_one_letter_code
_entity_poly.pdbx_strand_id
1 'polypeptide(L)'
;IEPRSQKRKDKYGRVASDPGKCIAFSQCLFNLIKSQGINFYESEEFRLSLINCKVIYSTRGWRIVKKSGTKKIDLAISLAMASYGAVTALEESESIIEGKSAGRRVTADQDWI
;
A
#
# COMPACT_ATOMS: atom_id res chain seq x y z
N ILE A 1 33.48 -34.61 -14.81
CA ILE A 1 32.26 -34.06 -15.45
C ILE A 1 31.24 -33.91 -14.33
N GLU A 2 31.09 -32.72 -13.78
CA GLU A 2 30.08 -32.40 -12.76
C GLU A 2 29.20 -31.24 -13.24
N PRO A 3 27.90 -31.24 -12.94
CA PRO A 3 26.92 -30.45 -13.66
C PRO A 3 26.82 -29.00 -13.17
N ARG A 4 26.79 -28.12 -14.16
CA ARG A 4 26.32 -26.73 -14.15
C ARG A 4 24.93 -26.62 -13.50
N SER A 5 24.83 -26.10 -12.27
CA SER A 5 23.60 -25.46 -11.78
C SER A 5 23.83 -24.71 -10.46
N GLN A 6 23.99 -23.38 -10.52
CA GLN A 6 23.05 -22.54 -9.79
C GLN A 6 23.04 -21.14 -10.43
N LYS A 7 21.94 -20.85 -11.14
CA LYS A 7 21.69 -19.55 -11.77
C LYS A 7 21.63 -18.48 -10.68
N ARG A 8 22.55 -17.50 -10.76
CA ARG A 8 22.42 -16.18 -10.14
C ARG A 8 21.13 -15.51 -10.60
N LYS A 9 20.07 -15.54 -9.78
CA LYS A 9 18.91 -14.63 -9.80
C LYS A 9 18.42 -14.65 -8.34
N ASP A 10 18.62 -13.59 -7.55
CA ASP A 10 17.74 -12.44 -7.53
C ASP A 10 18.52 -11.17 -7.12
N LYS A 11 18.64 -10.20 -8.03
CA LYS A 11 19.38 -8.94 -7.82
C LYS A 11 18.52 -7.82 -7.20
N TYR A 12 17.28 -8.13 -6.83
CA TYR A 12 16.38 -7.23 -6.12
C TYR A 12 15.89 -7.98 -4.89
N GLY A 13 16.43 -7.65 -3.72
CA GLY A 13 15.93 -8.18 -2.45
C GLY A 13 14.45 -7.84 -2.34
N ARG A 14 13.57 -8.84 -2.35
CA ARG A 14 12.14 -8.64 -2.11
C ARG A 14 12.01 -8.05 -0.72
N VAL A 15 11.68 -6.75 -0.64
CA VAL A 15 11.32 -6.13 0.64
C VAL A 15 10.06 -6.83 1.12
N ALA A 16 10.19 -7.62 2.18
CA ALA A 16 9.06 -8.34 2.75
C ALA A 16 8.02 -7.33 3.23
N SER A 17 6.75 -7.62 3.00
CA SER A 17 5.65 -6.84 3.56
C SER A 17 5.73 -6.92 5.10
N ASP A 18 5.88 -5.79 5.76
CA ASP A 18 5.82 -5.71 7.22
C ASP A 18 4.39 -6.03 7.72
N PRO A 19 4.18 -7.15 8.44
CA PRO A 19 2.86 -7.54 8.91
C PRO A 19 2.22 -6.49 9.83
N GLY A 20 3.03 -5.72 10.57
CA GLY A 20 2.54 -4.66 11.45
C GLY A 20 1.83 -3.55 10.68
N LYS A 21 2.45 -3.06 9.60
CA LYS A 21 1.85 -2.07 8.70
C LYS A 21 0.56 -2.58 8.07
N CYS A 22 0.54 -3.83 7.61
CA CYS A 22 -0.66 -4.42 7.01
C CYS A 22 -1.84 -4.50 8.00
N ILE A 23 -1.57 -4.80 9.27
CA ILE A 23 -2.60 -4.80 10.33
C ILE A 23 -3.13 -3.36 10.53
N ALA A 24 -2.23 -2.39 10.68
CA ALA A 24 -2.60 -0.99 10.90
C ALA A 24 -3.49 -0.43 9.78
N PHE A 25 -3.10 -0.64 8.51
CA PHE A 25 -3.89 -0.20 7.35
C PHE A 25 -5.26 -0.86 7.31
N SER A 26 -5.31 -2.18 7.55
CA SER A 26 -6.55 -2.95 7.53
C SER A 26 -7.54 -2.49 8.59
N GLN A 27 -7.05 -2.28 9.82
CA GLN A 27 -7.86 -1.83 10.94
C GLN A 27 -8.37 -0.41 10.73
N CYS A 28 -7.52 0.50 10.25
CA CYS A 28 -7.90 1.87 9.92
C CYS A 28 -9.06 1.91 8.92
N LEU A 29 -8.91 1.21 7.78
CA LEU A 29 -9.94 1.19 6.74
C LEU A 29 -11.28 0.63 7.25
N PHE A 30 -11.25 -0.46 8.00
CA PHE A 30 -12.48 -1.04 8.55
C PHE A 30 -13.18 -0.11 9.54
N ASN A 31 -12.41 0.56 10.39
CA ASN A 31 -12.98 1.51 11.34
C ASN A 31 -13.70 2.65 10.60
N LEU A 32 -13.08 3.19 9.53
CA LEU A 32 -13.70 4.22 8.70
C LEU A 32 -14.96 3.72 7.99
N ILE A 33 -14.95 2.51 7.43
CA ILE A 33 -16.14 1.92 6.80
C ILE A 33 -17.25 1.72 7.83
N LYS A 34 -16.92 1.20 9.01
CA LYS A 34 -17.89 0.90 10.07
C LYS A 34 -18.48 2.16 10.69
N SER A 35 -17.67 3.20 10.86
CA SER A 35 -18.09 4.49 11.40
C SER A 35 -18.72 5.40 10.35
N GLN A 36 -18.81 4.96 9.08
CA GLN A 36 -19.20 5.81 7.95
C GLN A 36 -18.34 7.08 7.81
N GLY A 37 -17.06 7.00 8.21
CA GLY A 37 -16.09 8.09 8.11
C GLY A 37 -15.43 8.23 6.74
N ILE A 38 -15.87 7.45 5.75
CA ILE A 38 -15.39 7.49 4.37
C ILE A 38 -16.57 7.35 3.41
N ASN A 39 -16.57 8.14 2.35
CA ASN A 39 -17.56 8.07 1.28
C ASN A 39 -16.91 7.58 -0.03
N PHE A 40 -17.62 6.76 -0.78
CA PHE A 40 -17.13 6.18 -2.02
C PHE A 40 -17.83 6.79 -3.22
N TYR A 41 -17.09 6.95 -4.32
CA TYR A 41 -17.70 7.08 -5.63
C TYR A 41 -18.43 5.79 -5.98
N GLU A 42 -19.55 5.91 -6.69
CA GLU A 42 -20.23 4.75 -7.23
C GLU A 42 -19.36 4.12 -8.34
N SER A 43 -18.64 3.06 -7.98
CA SER A 43 -17.76 2.32 -8.87
C SER A 43 -17.79 0.83 -8.52
N GLU A 44 -18.02 0.04 -9.56
CA GLU A 44 -18.08 -1.41 -9.46
C GLU A 44 -16.71 -2.00 -9.09
N GLU A 45 -15.61 -1.38 -9.54
CA GLU A 45 -14.25 -1.80 -9.24
C GLU A 45 -13.94 -1.68 -7.74
N PHE A 46 -14.38 -0.59 -7.10
CA PHE A 46 -14.28 -0.42 -5.64
C PHE A 46 -15.05 -1.52 -4.92
N ARG A 47 -16.32 -1.72 -5.32
CA ARG A 47 -17.21 -2.71 -4.71
C ARG A 47 -16.63 -4.12 -4.84
N LEU A 48 -16.19 -4.52 -6.03
CA LEU A 48 -15.60 -5.84 -6.29
C LEU A 48 -14.29 -6.03 -5.53
N SER A 49 -13.42 -5.02 -5.49
CA SER A 49 -12.16 -5.09 -4.76
C SER A 49 -12.40 -5.33 -3.27
N LEU A 50 -13.35 -4.60 -2.66
CA LEU A 50 -13.72 -4.76 -1.24
C LEU A 50 -14.39 -6.12 -0.97
N ILE A 51 -15.29 -6.57 -1.84
CA ILE A 51 -15.95 -7.88 -1.69
C ILE A 51 -14.95 -9.04 -1.81
N ASN A 52 -13.88 -8.88 -2.61
CA ASN A 52 -12.84 -9.91 -2.77
C ASN A 52 -11.89 -10.03 -1.57
N CYS A 53 -12.01 -9.15 -0.59
CA CYS A 53 -11.24 -9.19 0.66
C CYS A 53 -11.75 -10.28 1.61
N LYS A 54 -10.81 -10.84 2.38
CA LYS A 54 -11.04 -11.74 3.52
C LYS A 54 -10.15 -11.29 4.68
N VAL A 55 -10.61 -11.48 5.90
CA VAL A 55 -9.81 -11.19 7.10
C VAL A 55 -9.04 -12.43 7.54
N ILE A 56 -7.77 -12.24 7.90
CA ILE A 56 -6.97 -13.23 8.64
C ILE A 56 -6.63 -12.66 10.02
N TYR A 57 -6.98 -13.42 11.04
CA TYR A 57 -6.67 -13.12 12.44
C TYR A 57 -5.29 -13.63 12.83
N SER A 58 -4.63 -12.90 13.73
CA SER A 58 -3.37 -13.26 14.35
C SER A 58 -3.38 -12.76 15.80
N THR A 59 -2.40 -13.17 16.59
CA THR A 59 -2.25 -12.72 17.98
C THR A 59 -2.02 -11.21 18.11
N ARG A 60 -1.50 -10.55 17.07
CA ARG A 60 -1.21 -9.10 17.05
C ARG A 60 -2.34 -8.26 16.47
N GLY A 61 -3.43 -8.89 16.03
CA GLY A 61 -4.54 -8.23 15.33
C GLY A 61 -4.91 -8.96 14.05
N TRP A 62 -5.63 -8.29 13.16
CA TRP A 62 -6.15 -8.89 11.94
C TRP A 62 -5.82 -8.02 10.73
N ARG A 63 -5.66 -8.66 9.57
CA ARG A 63 -5.36 -7.99 8.30
C ARG A 63 -6.26 -8.47 7.18
N ILE A 64 -6.44 -7.63 6.19
CA ILE A 64 -7.14 -7.96 4.95
C ILE A 64 -6.19 -8.70 4.01
N VAL A 65 -6.71 -9.78 3.41
CA VAL A 65 -6.07 -10.57 2.37
C VAL A 65 -7.05 -10.86 1.24
N LYS A 66 -6.58 -11.44 0.14
CA LYS A 66 -7.42 -11.88 -0.97
C LYS A 66 -8.19 -13.17 -0.61
N LYS A 67 -9.46 -13.27 -1.04
CA LYS A 67 -10.25 -14.51 -0.92
C LYS A 67 -9.63 -15.69 -1.69
N SER A 68 -9.08 -15.41 -2.87
CA SER A 68 -8.39 -16.37 -3.73
C SER A 68 -7.25 -15.67 -4.49
N GLY A 69 -6.24 -16.44 -4.94
CA GLY A 69 -5.07 -15.94 -5.67
C GLY A 69 -5.40 -15.14 -6.93
N THR A 70 -6.52 -15.47 -7.59
CA THR A 70 -6.97 -14.85 -8.86
C THR A 70 -7.71 -13.53 -8.65
N LYS A 71 -8.18 -13.24 -7.44
CA LYS A 71 -8.95 -12.03 -7.15
C LYS A 71 -8.02 -10.84 -6.94
N LYS A 72 -8.40 -9.70 -7.52
CA LYS A 72 -7.73 -8.42 -7.39
C LYS A 72 -8.29 -7.67 -6.19
N ILE A 73 -7.38 -7.19 -5.34
CA ILE A 73 -7.71 -6.38 -4.15
C ILE A 73 -6.84 -5.14 -4.06
N ASP A 74 -6.06 -4.85 -5.10
CA ASP A 74 -5.06 -3.79 -5.11
C ASP A 74 -5.70 -2.43 -4.76
N LEU A 75 -6.91 -2.17 -5.26
CA LEU A 75 -7.66 -0.96 -4.94
C LEU A 75 -8.05 -0.86 -3.46
N ALA A 76 -8.48 -1.95 -2.83
CA ALA A 76 -8.78 -2.00 -1.40
C ALA A 76 -7.52 -1.80 -0.54
N ILE A 77 -6.38 -2.33 -0.98
CA ILE A 77 -5.10 -2.14 -0.28
C ILE A 77 -4.60 -0.69 -0.44
N SER A 78 -4.66 -0.13 -1.66
CA SER A 78 -4.34 1.27 -1.92
C SER A 78 -5.21 2.22 -1.08
N LEU A 79 -6.51 1.93 -1.02
CA LEU A 79 -7.44 2.67 -0.17
C LEU A 79 -7.08 2.58 1.31
N ALA A 80 -6.71 1.39 1.81
CA ALA A 80 -6.30 1.22 3.20
C ALA A 80 -5.04 2.02 3.55
N MET A 81 -4.07 2.04 2.63
CA MET A 81 -2.85 2.84 2.78
C MET A 81 -3.16 4.34 2.73
N ALA A 82 -3.98 4.78 1.78
CA ALA A 82 -4.38 6.18 1.64
C ALA A 82 -5.18 6.67 2.87
N SER A 83 -6.11 5.86 3.36
CA SER A 83 -6.93 6.16 4.53
C SER A 83 -6.08 6.27 5.80
N TYR A 84 -5.13 5.34 5.97
CA TYR A 84 -4.19 5.42 7.09
C TYR A 84 -3.31 6.67 7.00
N GLY A 85 -2.79 6.99 5.80
CA GLY A 85 -2.07 8.23 5.55
C GLY A 85 -2.89 9.46 5.92
N ALA A 86 -4.14 9.54 5.48
CA ALA A 86 -5.03 10.66 5.76
C ALA A 86 -5.33 10.84 7.27
N VAL A 87 -5.47 9.73 8.02
CA VAL A 87 -5.74 9.79 9.47
C VAL A 87 -4.48 10.10 10.28
N THR A 88 -3.32 9.67 9.81
CA THR A 88 -2.03 9.82 10.53
C THR A 88 -1.24 11.06 10.14
N ALA A 89 -1.56 11.66 8.99
CA ALA A 89 -1.05 12.97 8.61
C ALA A 89 -1.63 14.00 9.58
N LEU A 90 -0.87 14.32 10.63
CA LEU A 90 -1.05 15.57 11.36
C LEU A 90 -0.88 16.71 10.35
N GLU A 91 -1.75 17.71 10.44
CA GLU A 91 -1.80 18.90 9.59
C GLU A 91 -0.40 19.47 9.27
N GLU A 92 0.25 18.98 8.21
CA GLU A 92 1.20 19.80 7.47
C GLU A 92 0.32 20.79 6.69
N SER A 93 -0.14 21.81 7.41
CA SER A 93 -0.82 22.96 6.87
C SER A 93 -0.04 23.45 5.66
N GLU A 94 -0.69 23.40 4.51
CA GLU A 94 -0.19 23.89 3.25
C GLU A 94 0.45 25.29 3.43
N SER A 95 1.77 25.38 3.24
CA SER A 95 2.35 26.58 2.60
C SER A 95 2.43 26.32 1.09
N ILE A 96 1.28 26.01 0.47
CA ILE A 96 1.19 25.90 -0.99
C ILE A 96 1.19 27.29 -1.66
N ILE A 97 1.11 28.37 -0.88
CA ILE A 97 1.37 29.74 -1.34
C ILE A 97 2.73 30.24 -0.83
N GLU A 98 3.81 29.53 -1.14
CA GLU A 98 5.07 30.22 -1.41
C GLU A 98 5.96 29.35 -2.28
N GLY A 99 6.33 29.88 -3.45
CA GLY A 99 7.20 29.21 -4.42
C GLY A 99 8.61 28.98 -3.87
N LYS A 100 8.77 27.98 -2.99
CA LYS A 100 10.06 27.56 -2.47
C LYS A 100 10.28 26.09 -2.78
N SER A 101 10.91 25.89 -3.92
CA SER A 101 11.56 24.65 -4.32
C SER A 101 12.55 24.22 -3.23
N ALA A 102 12.19 23.22 -2.44
CA ALA A 102 13.11 22.43 -1.64
C ALA A 102 12.80 20.97 -1.99
N GLY A 103 13.65 20.18 -2.63
CA GLY A 103 15.10 20.20 -2.65
C GLY A 103 15.58 18.76 -2.60
N ARG A 104 15.29 17.98 -3.64
CA ARG A 104 16.12 16.84 -4.04
C ARG A 104 16.11 16.77 -5.56
N ARG A 105 16.96 17.58 -6.19
CA ARG A 105 17.38 17.32 -7.57
C ARG A 105 18.02 15.93 -7.55
N VAL A 106 17.39 14.98 -8.20
CA VAL A 106 18.11 13.79 -8.67
C VAL A 106 19.10 14.36 -9.68
N THR A 107 20.39 14.36 -9.34
CA THR A 107 21.46 14.75 -10.27
C THR A 107 21.41 13.77 -11.42
N ALA A 108 20.86 14.21 -12.55
CA ALA A 108 20.85 13.49 -13.81
C ALA A 108 22.24 13.55 -14.47
N ASP A 109 23.29 13.29 -13.69
CA ASP A 109 24.62 12.95 -14.23
C ASP A 109 24.63 11.44 -14.49
N GLN A 110 23.73 11.02 -15.39
CA GLN A 110 23.93 9.82 -16.18
C GLN A 110 24.39 10.32 -17.55
N ASP A 111 25.70 10.33 -17.72
CA ASP A 111 26.38 10.56 -18.99
C ASP A 111 25.74 9.72 -20.10
N TRP A 112 25.14 10.41 -21.07
CA TRP A 112 24.83 9.89 -22.40
C TRP A 112 25.54 10.74 -23.45
N ILE A 113 26.87 10.82 -23.36
CA ILE A 113 27.74 11.08 -24.51
C ILE A 113 28.45 9.78 -24.85
#